data_AF-A0A645A9U0-F1
#
_entry.id   AF-A0A645A9U0-F1
#
_cell.length_a   1.000
_cell.length_b   1.000
_cell.length_c   1.000
_cell.angle_alpha   90.00
_cell.angle_beta   90.00
_cell.angle_gamma   90.00
#
_symmetry.space_group_name_H-M   'P 1'
#
loop_
_entity.id
_entity.type
_entity.pdbx_description
1 polymer ?
#
loop_
_entity_poly.entity_id
_entity_poly.type
_entity_poly.pdbx_seq_one_letter_code
_entity_poly.pdbx_strand_id
1 'polypeptide(L)' 'MLKEASKPHEQEVFEYVMANKKEMPRTSLRYAIEKFPPDLRAEAMKK' A
#
# COMPACT_ATOMS: atom_id res chain seq x y z
N MET A 1 4.54 -10.38 -0.48
CA MET A 1 5.74 -9.70 -1.01
C MET A 1 5.76 -8.23 -0.59
N LEU A 2 4.87 -7.36 -1.09
CA LEU A 2 4.82 -5.93 -0.68
C LEU A 2 4.58 -5.73 0.83
N LYS A 3 3.63 -6.46 1.42
CA LYS A 3 3.33 -6.44 2.86
C LYS A 3 4.55 -6.66 3.77
N GLU A 4 5.50 -7.51 3.37
CA GLU A 4 6.69 -7.76 4.19
C GLU A 4 7.81 -6.78 3.87
N ALA A 5 7.96 -6.40 2.59
CA ALA A 5 8.89 -5.35 2.16
C ALA A 5 8.60 -4.00 2.82
N SER A 6 7.33 -3.75 3.17
CA SER A 6 6.87 -2.52 3.81
C SER A 6 7.40 -2.32 5.24
N LYS A 7 7.99 -3.35 5.88
CA LYS A 7 8.58 -3.25 7.22
C LYS A 7 9.90 -2.45 7.20
N PRO A 8 10.89 -2.82 6.39
CA PRO A 8 12.12 -2.03 6.24
C PRO A 8 12.01 -0.86 5.23
N HIS A 9 11.03 -0.90 4.31
CA HIS A 9 10.90 0.03 3.19
C HIS A 9 9.48 0.63 3.12
N GLU A 10 9.00 1.20 4.23
CA GLU A 10 7.63 1.71 4.33
C GLU A 10 7.33 2.74 3.23
N GLN A 11 8.22 3.72 3.08
CA GLN A 11 8.03 4.82 2.15
C GLN A 11 8.12 4.39 0.68
N GLU A 12 9.13 3.59 0.31
CA GLU A 12 9.28 3.13 -1.08
C GLU A 12 8.10 2.24 -1.49
N VAL A 13 7.61 1.39 -0.58
CA VAL A 13 6.43 0.56 -0.84
C VAL A 13 5.16 1.40 -0.94
N PHE A 14 5.01 2.44 -0.10
CA PHE A 14 3.87 3.33 -0.19
C PHE A 14 3.84 4.10 -1.52
N GLU A 15 4.98 4.66 -1.94
CA GLU A 15 5.10 5.36 -3.22
C GLU A 15 4.79 4.44 -4.41
N TYR A 16 5.32 3.21 -4.40
CA TYR A 16 5.01 2.20 -5.41
C TYR A 16 3.50 1.87 -5.44
N VAL A 17 2.88 1.66 -4.27
CA VAL A 17 1.45 1.37 -4.17
C VAL A 17 0.63 2.53 -4.72
N MET A 18 0.96 3.77 -4.37
CA MET A 18 0.24 4.96 -4.81
C MET A 18 0.34 5.17 -6.33
N ALA A 19 1.52 4.95 -6.91
CA ALA A 19 1.73 5.02 -8.35
C ALA A 19 0.89 3.99 -9.12
N ASN A 20 0.72 2.78 -8.55
CA ASN A 20 0.04 1.66 -9.22
C ASN A 20 -1.41 1.44 -8.76
N LYS A 21 -1.93 2.22 -7.80
CA LYS A 21 -3.21 1.94 -7.11
C LYS A 21 -4.42 1.79 -8.04
N LYS A 22 -4.39 2.43 -9.21
CA LYS A 22 -5.48 2.41 -10.20
C LYS A 22 -5.58 1.07 -10.93
N GLU A 23 -4.45 0.39 -11.12
CA GLU A 23 -4.37 -0.89 -11.82
C GLU A 23 -4.39 -2.08 -10.86
N MET A 24 -4.01 -1.85 -9.60
CA MET A 24 -4.02 -2.89 -8.57
C MET A 24 -5.45 -3.37 -8.25
N PRO A 25 -5.71 -4.69 -8.25
CA PRO A 25 -6.95 -5.23 -7.70
C PRO A 25 -7.12 -4.80 -6.25
N ARG A 26 -8.34 -4.43 -5.86
CA ARG A 26 -8.65 -3.89 -4.52
C ARG A 26 -8.19 -4.80 -3.37
N THR A 27 -8.27 -6.11 -3.56
CA THR A 27 -7.78 -7.10 -2.59
C THR A 27 -6.26 -7.04 -2.45
N SER A 28 -5.52 -6.97 -3.56
CA SER A 28 -4.05 -6.87 -3.56
C SER A 28 -3.59 -5.55 -2.96
N LEU A 29 -4.26 -4.44 -3.29
CA LEU A 29 -4.01 -3.11 -2.70
C LEU A 29 -4.15 -3.16 -1.17
N ARG A 30 -5.26 -3.73 -0.67
CA ARG A 30 -5.49 -3.89 0.77
C ARG A 30 -4.40 -4.70 1.48
N TYR A 31 -3.94 -5.79 0.88
CA TYR A 31 -2.87 -6.60 1.47
C TYR A 31 -1.52 -5.89 1.43
N ALA A 32 -1.23 -5.09 0.39
CA ALA A 32 0.02 -4.38 0.26
C ALA A 32 0.23 -3.33 1.37
N ILE A 33 -0.86 -2.71 1.84
CA ILE A 33 -0.84 -1.65 2.85
C ILE A 33 -1.20 -2.13 4.27
N GLU A 34 -1.31 -3.45 4.50
CA GLU A 34 -1.87 -3.98 5.75
C GLU A 34 -1.12 -3.51 7.02
N LYS A 35 0.20 -3.33 6.91
CA LYS A 35 1.07 -2.93 8.03
C LYS A 35 1.27 -1.43 8.17
N PHE A 36 0.71 -0.64 7.27
CA PHE A 36 0.87 0.81 7.31
C PHE A 36 0.01 1.46 8.41
N PRO A 37 0.39 2.67 8.87
CA PRO A 37 -0.44 3.50 9.71
C PRO A 37 -1.88 3.66 9.15
N PRO A 38 -2.90 3.84 10.01
CA PRO A 38 -4.28 4.02 9.60
C PRO A 38 -4.47 5.11 8.54
N ASP A 39 -3.74 6.22 8.66
CA ASP A 39 -3.87 7.38 7.77
C ASP A 39 -3.40 7.06 6.34
N LEU A 40 -2.23 6.42 6.21
CA LEU A 40 -1.70 5.96 4.92
C LEU A 40 -2.59 4.89 4.28
N ARG A 41 -3.17 4.00 5.10
CA ARG A 41 -4.14 3.00 4.60
C ARG A 41 -5.38 3.67 4.03
N ALA A 42 -5.92 4.65 4.74
CA ALA A 42 -7.10 5.40 4.29
C ALA A 42 -6.78 6.15 3.00
N GLU A 43 -5.61 6.78 2.91
CA GLU A 43 -5.15 7.49 1.71
C GLU A 43 -5.05 6.57 0.49
N ALA A 44 -4.36 5.43 0.62
CA ALA A 44 -4.21 4.47 -0.47
C ALA A 44 -5.56 3.88 -0.94
N MET A 45 -6.54 3.75 -0.04
CA MET A 45 -7.86 3.18 -0.33
C MET A 45 -8.90 4.18 -0.86
N LYS A 46 -8.57 5.49 -0.90
CA LYS A 46 -9.40 6.51 -1.56
C LYS A 46 -9.49 6.21 -3.06
N LYS A 47 -10.71 6.31 -3.62
CA LYS A 47 -10.96 6.19 -5.06
C LYS A 47 -10.12 7.19 -5.85
#